data_AF-A0A6F9A4B8-F1
#
_entry.id   AF-A0A6F9A4B8-F1
#
_cell.length_a   1.000
_cell.length_b   1.000
_cell.length_c   1.000
_cell.angle_alpha   90.00
_cell.angle_beta   90.00
_cell.angle_gamma   90.00
#
_symmetry.space_group_name_H-M   'P 1'
#
loop_
_entity.id
_entity.type
_entity.pdbx_description
1 polymer ?
#
loop_
_entity_poly.entity_id
_entity_poly.type
_entity_poly.pdbx_seq_one_letter_code
_entity_poly.pdbx_strand_id
1 'polypeptide(L)'
;MLHLAALASLKGDVVELNKRLLKCPLQPSPQVLSTSTEEDEFSELRSELSHSQQEVNEDGHSLDQDGASVSLPENHSTLVTADMDNCSDLNSELQRVLTGLESVLCGRKKSTCSLSVAEVDRQIEQLTTASEHCDLAIKTVEEIEGALGRDFYPSLSEERVRWEKELAGLREENESLTAMLCSKEEDLNRTKATMNAIREERDRLRRRVSQLGPVYMIIFMFLSFCLE
;
A
#
# COMPACT_ATOMS: atom_id res chain seq x y z
N MET A 1 -9.26 8.82 -15.14
CA MET A 1 -8.39 7.62 -15.13
C MET A 1 -7.18 7.76 -14.19
N LEU A 2 -6.40 8.85 -14.26
CA LEU A 2 -5.20 9.04 -13.41
C LEU A 2 -5.49 9.12 -11.90
N HIS A 3 -6.57 9.78 -11.47
CA HIS A 3 -6.93 9.89 -10.05
C HIS A 3 -7.34 8.56 -9.41
N LEU A 4 -8.01 7.68 -10.16
CA LEU A 4 -8.41 6.36 -9.66
C LEU A 4 -7.18 5.46 -9.46
N ALA A 5 -6.19 5.57 -10.35
CA ALA A 5 -4.91 4.88 -10.21
C ALA A 5 -4.10 5.41 -9.01
N ALA A 6 -4.10 6.72 -8.76
CA ALA A 6 -3.45 7.31 -7.60
C ALA A 6 -4.09 6.87 -6.27
N LEU A 7 -5.43 6.84 -6.20
CA LEU A 7 -6.16 6.34 -5.03
C LEU A 7 -5.93 4.83 -4.81
N ALA A 8 -5.88 4.04 -5.88
CA ALA A 8 -5.54 2.61 -5.79
C ALA A 8 -4.10 2.39 -5.31
N SER A 9 -3.15 3.21 -5.77
CA SER A 9 -1.75 3.18 -5.31
C SER A 9 -1.64 3.52 -3.82
N LEU A 10 -2.27 4.61 -3.40
CA LEU A 10 -2.28 5.04 -1.99
C LEU A 10 -2.93 3.99 -1.08
N LYS A 11 -4.00 3.34 -1.55
CA LYS A 11 -4.64 2.23 -0.83
C LYS A 11 -3.68 1.03 -0.68
N GLY A 12 -2.89 0.73 -1.72
CA GLY A 12 -1.84 -0.28 -1.66
C GLY A 12 -0.72 0.07 -0.66
N ASP A 13 -0.25 1.33 -0.70
CA ASP A 13 0.81 1.83 0.17
C ASP A 13 0.38 1.82 1.65
N VAL A 14 -0.88 2.17 1.95
CA VAL A 14 -1.44 2.10 3.31
C VAL A 14 -1.52 0.66 3.82
N VAL A 15 -1.93 -0.29 2.97
CA VAL A 15 -1.98 -1.71 3.33
C VAL A 15 -0.58 -2.29 3.57
N GLU A 16 0.39 -1.94 2.73
CA GLU A 16 1.79 -2.35 2.87
C GLU A 16 2.43 -1.74 4.12
N LEU A 17 2.15 -0.47 4.42
CA LEU A 17 2.61 0.20 5.63
C LEU A 17 2.00 -0.43 6.89
N ASN A 18 0.70 -0.75 6.88
CA ASN A 18 0.01 -1.42 7.98
C ASN A 18 0.62 -2.82 8.21
N LYS A 19 0.91 -3.56 7.14
CA LYS A 19 1.59 -4.85 7.20
C LYS A 19 3.02 -4.75 7.78
N ARG A 20 3.74 -3.66 7.51
CA ARG A 20 5.07 -3.38 8.07
C ARG A 20 4.98 -2.99 9.54
N LEU A 21 4.00 -2.18 9.92
CA LEU A 21 3.70 -1.85 11.32
C LEU A 21 3.33 -3.10 12.13
N LEU A 22 2.50 -3.99 11.58
CA LEU A 22 2.16 -5.28 12.21
C LEU A 22 3.35 -6.24 12.30
N LYS A 23 4.35 -6.09 11.42
CA LYS A 23 5.58 -6.89 11.39
C LYS A 23 6.74 -6.31 12.19
N CYS A 24 6.62 -5.09 12.71
CA CYS A 24 7.52 -4.61 13.74
C CYS A 24 7.01 -5.15 15.08
N PRO A 25 7.55 -6.26 15.62
CA PRO A 25 7.42 -6.43 17.06
C PRO A 25 8.08 -5.17 17.64
N LEU A 26 7.33 -4.39 18.43
CA LEU A 26 7.96 -3.80 19.60
C LEU A 26 8.75 -4.98 20.20
N GLN A 27 10.08 -4.96 20.14
CA GLN A 27 10.84 -5.85 20.97
C GLN A 27 10.53 -5.39 22.40
N PRO A 28 9.76 -6.14 23.21
CA PRO A 28 9.89 -5.94 24.63
C PRO A 28 11.34 -6.29 24.95
N SER A 29 12.03 -5.34 25.57
CA SER A 29 13.26 -5.61 26.31
C SER A 29 13.11 -6.93 27.07
N PRO A 30 14.11 -7.83 27.03
CA PRO A 30 13.98 -9.17 27.58
C PRO A 30 14.05 -9.09 29.10
N GLN A 31 12.91 -8.82 29.73
CA GLN A 31 12.65 -8.91 31.17
C GLN A 31 11.22 -8.42 31.42
N VAL A 32 10.20 -9.24 31.15
CA VAL A 32 9.00 -9.49 31.99
C VAL A 32 8.23 -10.61 31.28
N LEU A 33 8.68 -11.86 31.42
CA LEU A 33 7.86 -13.03 31.15
C LEU A 33 7.62 -13.74 32.48
N SER A 34 6.58 -13.31 33.18
CA SER A 34 5.90 -14.12 34.19
C SER A 34 4.68 -13.34 34.65
N THR A 35 3.51 -13.63 34.09
CA THR A 35 2.28 -14.05 34.80
C THR A 35 1.04 -13.89 33.91
N SER A 36 0.16 -14.89 34.01
CA SER A 36 -1.27 -14.96 33.63
C SER A 36 -1.65 -14.92 32.15
N THR A 37 -1.79 -16.14 31.61
CA THR A 37 -2.91 -16.65 30.81
C THR A 37 -4.22 -15.84 30.88
N GLU A 38 -4.77 -15.46 29.71
CA GLU A 38 -6.20 -15.35 29.36
C GLU A 38 -6.37 -14.57 28.03
N GLU A 39 -5.96 -15.13 26.89
CA GLU A 39 -6.29 -14.57 25.57
C GLU A 39 -6.47 -15.69 24.53
N ASP A 40 -7.56 -16.45 24.63
CA ASP A 40 -7.90 -17.53 23.69
C ASP A 40 -9.32 -17.38 23.08
N GLU A 41 -9.80 -16.13 22.91
CA GLU A 41 -11.16 -15.84 22.37
C GLU A 41 -11.18 -15.18 20.98
N PHE A 42 -10.04 -14.96 20.31
CA PHE A 42 -10.00 -14.22 19.03
C PHE A 42 -10.07 -15.07 17.74
N SER A 43 -10.24 -16.39 17.85
CA SER A 43 -10.11 -17.30 16.68
C SER A 43 -11.41 -17.62 15.94
N GLU A 44 -12.60 -17.32 16.47
CA GLU A 44 -13.87 -17.74 15.83
C GLU A 44 -14.40 -16.79 14.74
N LEU A 45 -14.03 -15.50 14.74
CA LEU A 45 -14.63 -14.51 13.83
C LEU A 45 -14.03 -14.48 12.41
N ARG A 46 -12.98 -15.26 12.13
CA ARG A 46 -12.28 -15.22 10.84
C ARG A 46 -12.83 -16.22 9.80
N SER A 47 -13.70 -17.15 10.20
CA SER A 47 -14.18 -18.24 9.33
C SER A 47 -15.43 -17.89 8.52
N GLU A 48 -16.26 -16.94 8.94
CA GLU A 48 -17.55 -16.67 8.28
C GLU A 48 -17.49 -15.76 7.04
N LEU A 49 -16.33 -15.15 6.71
CA LEU A 49 -16.22 -14.20 5.60
C LEU A 49 -15.83 -14.84 4.25
N SER A 50 -15.48 -16.13 4.21
CA SER A 50 -14.92 -16.77 3.01
C SER A 50 -15.95 -17.41 2.06
N HIS A 51 -17.26 -17.26 2.27
CA HIS A 51 -18.28 -18.02 1.53
C HIS A 51 -19.36 -17.19 0.80
N SER A 52 -19.18 -15.88 0.59
CA SER A 52 -20.25 -15.07 -0.03
C SER A 52 -19.84 -14.14 -1.20
N GLN A 53 -18.78 -14.46 -1.94
CA GLN A 53 -18.49 -13.77 -3.20
C GLN A 53 -18.08 -14.75 -4.30
N GLN A 54 -19.05 -15.50 -4.81
CA GLN A 54 -18.96 -16.15 -6.10
C GLN A 54 -20.37 -16.27 -6.66
N GLU A 55 -20.77 -15.31 -7.48
CA GLU A 55 -21.63 -15.50 -8.66
C GLU A 55 -21.91 -14.14 -9.32
N VAL A 56 -22.24 -14.20 -10.61
CA VAL A 56 -22.72 -13.11 -11.50
C VAL A 56 -21.67 -12.51 -12.46
N ASN A 57 -21.60 -13.17 -13.64
CA ASN A 57 -21.90 -12.59 -14.96
C ASN A 57 -20.77 -12.00 -15.82
N GLU A 58 -20.37 -12.75 -16.85
CA GLU A 58 -19.70 -12.23 -18.06
C GLU A 58 -20.35 -12.90 -19.29
N ASP A 59 -21.02 -12.11 -20.13
CA ASP A 59 -21.54 -12.49 -21.44
C ASP A 59 -21.36 -11.27 -22.37
N GLY A 60 -20.83 -11.45 -23.59
CA GLY A 60 -20.89 -10.40 -24.62
C GLY A 60 -19.74 -10.32 -25.65
N HIS A 61 -19.94 -11.00 -26.78
CA HIS A 61 -19.21 -11.07 -28.04
C HIS A 61 -18.70 -9.75 -28.71
N SER A 62 -17.65 -9.86 -29.53
CA SER A 62 -17.66 -9.49 -30.98
C SER A 62 -16.29 -9.69 -31.66
N LEU A 63 -16.26 -10.29 -32.86
CA LEU A 63 -15.16 -10.13 -33.84
C LEU A 63 -15.69 -10.24 -35.29
N ASP A 64 -15.39 -9.16 -36.01
CA ASP A 64 -15.28 -8.78 -37.42
C ASP A 64 -15.55 -9.67 -38.65
N GLN A 65 -16.04 -8.92 -39.65
CA GLN A 65 -15.96 -8.95 -41.13
C GLN A 65 -14.78 -9.73 -41.77
N ASP A 66 -15.01 -10.44 -42.88
CA ASP A 66 -14.91 -9.94 -44.27
C ASP A 66 -14.97 -11.11 -45.28
N GLY A 67 -15.32 -10.87 -46.55
CA GLY A 67 -15.08 -11.87 -47.61
C GLY A 67 -15.96 -11.79 -48.86
N ALA A 68 -15.66 -10.85 -49.75
CA ALA A 68 -16.13 -10.84 -51.13
C ALA A 68 -15.56 -12.03 -51.94
N SER A 69 -16.36 -12.63 -52.82
CA SER A 69 -15.84 -13.17 -54.09
C SER A 69 -16.93 -13.29 -55.17
N VAL A 70 -16.63 -12.60 -56.27
CA VAL A 70 -17.31 -12.59 -57.56
C VAL A 70 -16.92 -13.84 -58.35
N SER A 71 -17.83 -14.34 -59.20
CA SER A 71 -17.44 -14.99 -60.46
C SER A 71 -18.50 -14.79 -61.55
N LEU A 72 -17.99 -14.44 -62.74
CA LEU A 72 -18.57 -14.33 -64.10
C LEU A 72 -17.46 -14.85 -65.03
N PRO A 73 -17.67 -15.21 -66.32
CA PRO A 73 -18.89 -15.53 -67.08
C PRO A 73 -18.74 -16.86 -67.89
N GLU A 74 -19.80 -17.32 -68.58
CA GLU A 74 -19.63 -18.32 -69.65
C GLU A 74 -20.52 -17.98 -70.86
N ASN A 75 -19.86 -17.53 -71.93
CA ASN A 75 -20.47 -17.11 -73.18
C ASN A 75 -20.82 -18.32 -74.04
N HIS A 76 -22.05 -18.37 -74.57
CA HIS A 76 -22.35 -19.03 -75.82
C HIS A 76 -23.04 -18.05 -76.77
N SER A 77 -22.25 -17.64 -77.75
CA SER A 77 -22.65 -16.94 -78.96
C SER A 77 -23.75 -17.72 -79.68
N THR A 78 -24.88 -17.09 -80.00
CA THR A 78 -25.61 -17.40 -81.24
C THR A 78 -26.34 -16.14 -81.68
N LEU A 79 -25.86 -15.64 -82.81
CA LEU A 79 -26.30 -14.47 -83.53
C LEU A 79 -27.77 -14.69 -83.97
N VAL A 80 -28.72 -14.01 -83.33
CA VAL A 80 -30.12 -14.01 -83.77
C VAL A 80 -30.63 -12.57 -83.81
N THR A 81 -30.86 -12.15 -85.04
CA THR A 81 -31.68 -11.04 -85.50
C THR A 81 -32.82 -10.65 -84.54
N ALA A 82 -32.77 -9.46 -83.96
CA ALA A 82 -33.84 -8.87 -83.16
C ALA A 82 -33.34 -7.49 -82.70
N ASP A 83 -34.12 -6.44 -82.54
CA ASP A 83 -35.50 -6.08 -82.85
C ASP A 83 -35.56 -4.60 -82.40
N MET A 84 -36.58 -3.86 -82.77
CA MET A 84 -36.80 -2.51 -82.20
C MET A 84 -36.98 -2.55 -80.66
N ASP A 85 -37.08 -3.75 -80.08
CA ASP A 85 -37.25 -4.06 -78.66
C ASP A 85 -35.95 -4.05 -77.83
N ASN A 86 -34.76 -4.13 -78.44
CA ASN A 86 -33.48 -4.14 -77.69
C ASN A 86 -33.18 -2.78 -77.02
N CYS A 87 -33.69 -1.69 -77.59
CA CYS A 87 -33.61 -0.35 -76.98
C CYS A 87 -34.59 -0.20 -75.82
N SER A 88 -35.77 -0.84 -75.86
CA SER A 88 -36.72 -0.84 -74.75
C SER A 88 -36.28 -1.73 -73.59
N ASP A 89 -35.62 -2.86 -73.88
CA ASP A 89 -35.04 -3.74 -72.84
C ASP A 89 -33.89 -3.03 -72.12
N LEU A 90 -32.97 -2.40 -72.86
CA LEU A 90 -31.89 -1.64 -72.22
C LEU A 90 -32.41 -0.44 -71.42
N ASN A 91 -33.42 0.27 -71.91
CA ASN A 91 -33.99 1.41 -71.19
C ASN A 91 -34.77 0.99 -69.94
N SER A 92 -35.53 -0.11 -70.02
CA SER A 92 -36.22 -0.67 -68.85
C SER A 92 -35.22 -1.21 -67.83
N GLU A 93 -34.11 -1.80 -68.28
CA GLU A 93 -33.01 -2.25 -67.43
C GLU A 93 -32.28 -1.07 -66.77
N LEU A 94 -32.03 0.01 -67.52
CA LEU A 94 -31.44 1.24 -67.00
C LEU A 94 -32.34 1.87 -65.94
N GLN A 95 -33.65 1.96 -66.18
CA GLN A 95 -34.61 2.46 -65.20
C GLN A 95 -34.67 1.56 -63.97
N ARG A 96 -34.64 0.23 -64.13
CA ARG A 96 -34.60 -0.72 -63.02
C ARG A 96 -33.34 -0.57 -62.17
N VAL A 97 -32.18 -0.39 -62.80
CA VAL A 97 -30.90 -0.14 -62.11
C VAL A 97 -30.92 1.22 -61.41
N LEU A 98 -31.43 2.28 -62.05
CA LEU A 98 -31.57 3.60 -61.43
C LEU A 98 -32.51 3.56 -60.23
N THR A 99 -33.69 2.96 -60.35
CA THR A 99 -34.63 2.80 -59.22
C THR A 99 -34.05 1.90 -58.12
N GLY A 100 -33.32 0.84 -58.50
CA GLY A 100 -32.60 -0.02 -57.56
C GLY A 100 -31.55 0.78 -56.78
N LEU A 101 -30.71 1.55 -57.47
CA LEU A 101 -29.71 2.41 -56.86
C LEU A 101 -30.34 3.49 -55.98
N GLU A 102 -31.41 4.15 -56.42
CA GLU A 102 -32.17 5.13 -55.65
C GLU A 102 -32.74 4.53 -54.37
N SER A 103 -33.25 3.29 -54.41
CA SER A 103 -33.78 2.60 -53.24
C SER A 103 -32.68 2.24 -52.23
N VAL A 104 -31.51 1.81 -52.73
CA VAL A 104 -30.35 1.48 -51.89
C VAL A 104 -29.69 2.75 -51.33
N LEU A 105 -29.72 3.87 -52.07
CA LEU A 105 -29.28 5.18 -51.58
C LEU A 105 -30.26 5.77 -50.55
N CYS A 106 -31.57 5.60 -50.77
CA CYS A 106 -32.62 6.00 -49.82
C CYS A 106 -32.56 5.19 -48.52
N GLY A 107 -32.29 3.88 -48.63
CA GLY A 107 -32.01 3.01 -47.49
C GLY A 107 -30.74 3.42 -46.74
N ARG A 108 -29.63 3.68 -47.46
CA ARG A 108 -28.36 4.11 -46.86
C ARG A 108 -28.42 5.51 -46.23
N LYS A 109 -29.18 6.47 -46.79
CA LYS A 109 -29.42 7.79 -46.18
C LYS A 109 -30.18 7.71 -44.86
N LYS A 110 -31.03 6.70 -44.68
CA LYS A 110 -31.76 6.46 -43.43
C LYS A 110 -30.92 5.73 -42.38
N SER A 111 -29.99 4.86 -42.80
CA SER A 111 -29.19 4.04 -41.89
C SER A 111 -27.81 4.61 -41.55
N THR A 112 -27.26 5.51 -42.38
CA THR A 112 -25.95 6.13 -42.17
C THR A 112 -26.15 7.61 -41.85
N CYS A 113 -26.57 7.88 -40.62
CA CYS A 113 -26.63 9.19 -39.95
C CYS A 113 -26.76 10.42 -40.88
N SER A 114 -27.95 10.70 -41.40
CA SER A 114 -28.27 12.05 -41.88
C SER A 114 -28.61 12.94 -40.69
N LEU A 115 -27.61 13.33 -39.90
CA LEU A 115 -27.80 14.38 -38.90
C LEU A 115 -28.16 15.65 -39.66
N SER A 116 -29.30 16.25 -39.33
CA SER A 116 -29.59 17.58 -39.83
C SER A 116 -28.56 18.55 -39.27
N VAL A 117 -28.34 19.68 -39.95
CA VAL A 117 -27.46 20.75 -39.42
C VAL A 117 -27.88 21.13 -38.00
N ALA A 118 -29.19 21.19 -37.74
CA ALA A 118 -29.73 21.47 -36.41
C ALA A 118 -29.37 20.41 -35.35
N GLU A 119 -29.22 19.14 -35.72
CA GLU A 119 -28.79 18.10 -34.77
C GLU A 119 -27.29 18.16 -34.50
N VAL A 120 -26.48 18.52 -35.50
CA VAL A 120 -25.05 18.78 -35.31
C VAL A 120 -24.84 20.00 -34.40
N ASP A 121 -25.59 21.08 -34.62
CA ASP A 121 -25.53 22.27 -33.76
C ASP A 121 -25.93 21.93 -32.31
N ARG A 122 -26.98 21.12 -32.13
CA ARG A 122 -27.40 20.61 -30.80
C ARG A 122 -26.29 19.79 -30.13
N GLN A 123 -25.58 18.96 -30.88
CA GLN A 123 -24.46 18.18 -30.36
C GLN A 123 -23.26 19.05 -29.98
N ILE A 124 -22.96 20.07 -30.79
CA ILE A 124 -21.92 21.06 -30.48
C ILE A 124 -22.26 21.78 -29.18
N GLU A 125 -23.49 22.28 -29.04
CA GLU A 125 -23.97 22.91 -27.81
C GLU A 125 -23.82 21.99 -26.59
N GLN A 126 -24.24 20.73 -26.70
CA GLN A 126 -24.10 19.75 -25.63
C GLN A 126 -22.64 19.49 -25.23
N LEU A 127 -21.75 19.36 -26.20
CA LEU A 127 -20.31 19.19 -25.97
C LEU A 127 -19.70 20.45 -25.33
N THR A 128 -20.10 21.64 -25.76
CA THR A 128 -19.64 22.90 -25.15
C THR A 128 -20.10 23.02 -23.70
N THR A 129 -21.39 22.77 -23.41
CA THR A 129 -21.91 22.79 -22.04
C THR A 129 -21.25 21.71 -21.16
N ALA A 130 -21.01 20.51 -21.70
CA ALA A 130 -20.30 19.46 -20.98
C ALA A 130 -18.84 19.85 -20.67
N SER A 131 -18.15 20.47 -21.63
CA SER A 131 -16.78 20.98 -21.43
C SER A 131 -16.72 22.05 -20.35
N GLU A 132 -17.63 23.03 -20.39
CA GLU A 132 -17.75 24.07 -19.36
C GLU A 132 -18.00 23.47 -17.97
N HIS A 133 -18.79 22.39 -17.91
CA HIS A 133 -19.02 21.68 -16.65
C HIS A 133 -17.76 20.98 -16.13
N CYS A 134 -16.94 20.41 -17.00
CA CYS A 134 -15.64 19.85 -16.62
C CYS A 134 -14.69 20.92 -16.07
N ASP A 135 -14.64 22.10 -16.69
CA ASP A 135 -13.80 23.21 -16.22
C ASP A 135 -14.23 23.68 -14.81
N LEU A 136 -15.53 23.77 -14.56
CA LEU A 136 -16.08 24.07 -13.23
C LEU A 136 -15.73 22.98 -12.20
N ALA A 137 -15.80 21.71 -12.57
CA ALA A 137 -15.44 20.61 -11.69
C ALA A 137 -13.93 20.63 -11.34
N ILE A 138 -13.06 20.91 -12.32
CA ILE A 138 -11.63 21.07 -12.09
C ILE A 138 -11.37 22.22 -11.13
N LYS A 139 -11.99 23.39 -11.37
CA LYS A 139 -11.83 24.56 -10.51
C LYS A 139 -12.26 24.30 -9.07
N THR A 140 -13.38 23.61 -8.86
CA THR A 140 -13.85 23.29 -7.50
C THR A 140 -12.93 22.30 -6.79
N VAL A 141 -12.36 21.33 -7.51
CA VAL A 141 -11.33 20.44 -6.96
C VAL A 141 -10.07 21.22 -6.57
N GLU A 142 -9.59 22.12 -7.43
CA GLU A 142 -8.43 22.97 -7.13
C GLU A 142 -8.68 23.88 -5.90
N GLU A 143 -9.88 24.43 -5.74
CA GLU A 143 -10.26 25.23 -4.57
C GLU A 143 -10.30 24.37 -3.29
N ILE A 144 -10.83 23.14 -3.38
CA ILE A 144 -10.87 22.19 -2.27
C ILE A 144 -9.45 21.75 -1.91
N GLU A 145 -8.61 21.41 -2.89
CA GLU A 145 -7.20 21.03 -2.68
C GLU A 145 -6.38 22.20 -2.14
N GLY A 146 -6.62 23.41 -2.63
CA GLY A 146 -5.99 24.64 -2.12
C GLY A 146 -6.39 24.93 -0.69
N ALA A 147 -7.65 24.66 -0.32
CA ALA A 147 -8.10 24.71 1.06
C ALA A 147 -7.43 23.61 1.90
N LEU A 148 -7.45 22.35 1.43
CA LEU A 148 -6.96 21.14 2.14
C LEU A 148 -5.43 21.06 2.28
N GLY A 149 -4.68 21.62 1.33
CA GLY A 149 -3.31 21.22 1.04
C GLY A 149 -2.22 21.83 1.91
N ARG A 150 -2.55 22.67 2.91
CA ARG A 150 -1.51 23.28 3.75
C ARG A 150 -1.77 23.19 5.25
N ASP A 151 -2.98 23.53 5.71
CA ASP A 151 -3.21 23.72 7.13
C ASP A 151 -4.67 23.47 7.53
N PHE A 152 -5.31 22.39 7.04
CA PHE A 152 -6.71 22.12 7.41
C PHE A 152 -6.91 21.92 8.92
N TYR A 153 -5.85 21.48 9.61
CA TYR A 153 -5.82 21.32 11.05
C TYR A 153 -4.47 21.79 11.62
N PRO A 154 -4.25 23.11 11.75
CA PRO A 154 -3.04 23.67 12.33
C PRO A 154 -2.82 23.18 13.77
N SER A 155 -3.92 22.95 14.49
CA SER A 155 -3.87 22.38 15.85
C SER A 155 -3.30 20.96 15.89
N LEU A 156 -3.61 20.11 14.90
CA LEU A 156 -3.09 18.74 14.85
C LEU A 156 -1.62 18.70 14.40
N SER A 157 -1.19 19.61 13.53
CA SER A 157 0.21 19.72 13.13
C SER A 157 1.06 20.26 14.30
N GLU A 158 0.59 21.27 15.02
CA GLU A 158 1.22 21.77 16.25
C GLU A 158 1.29 20.70 17.35
N GLU A 159 0.21 19.93 17.54
CA GLU A 159 0.17 18.84 18.51
C GLU A 159 1.15 17.72 18.15
N ARG A 160 1.22 17.33 16.87
CA ARG A 160 2.23 16.38 16.36
C ARG A 160 3.64 16.86 16.68
N VAL A 161 3.97 18.11 16.35
CA VAL A 161 5.29 18.70 16.60
C VAL A 161 5.60 18.74 18.09
N ARG A 162 4.62 19.03 18.94
CA ARG A 162 4.77 19.00 20.41
C ARG A 162 5.13 17.59 20.89
N TRP A 163 4.40 16.57 20.44
CA TRP A 163 4.66 15.18 20.82
C TRP A 163 5.99 14.66 20.29
N GLU A 164 6.39 15.04 19.07
CA GLU A 164 7.71 14.71 18.53
C GLU A 164 8.84 15.32 19.37
N LYS A 165 8.68 16.57 19.82
CA LYS A 165 9.63 17.22 20.71
C LYS A 165 9.71 16.54 22.08
N GLU A 166 8.56 16.21 22.67
CA GLU A 166 8.51 15.50 23.95
C GLU A 166 9.17 14.11 23.85
N LEU A 167 8.87 13.37 22.78
CA LEU A 167 9.48 12.07 22.52
C LEU A 167 11.00 12.17 22.33
N ALA A 168 11.48 13.22 21.67
CA ALA A 168 12.92 13.47 21.54
C ALA A 168 13.56 13.76 22.91
N GLY A 169 12.94 14.59 23.74
CA GLY A 169 13.41 14.90 25.10
C GLY A 169 13.48 13.65 25.98
N LEU A 170 12.45 12.81 25.96
CA LEU A 170 12.43 11.55 26.72
C LEU A 170 13.51 10.57 26.23
N ARG A 171 13.82 10.54 24.93
CA ARG A 171 14.90 9.71 24.38
C ARG A 171 16.27 10.17 24.86
N GLU A 172 16.51 11.49 24.86
CA GLU A 172 17.76 12.07 25.36
C GLU A 172 17.94 11.80 26.87
N GLU A 173 16.88 11.98 27.66
CA GLU A 173 16.92 11.66 29.08
C GLU A 173 17.20 10.17 29.33
N ASN A 174 16.57 9.28 28.56
CA ASN A 174 16.79 7.85 28.67
C ASN A 174 18.25 7.47 28.34
N GLU A 175 18.83 8.07 27.31
CA GLU A 175 20.25 7.88 26.95
C GLU A 175 21.17 8.37 28.08
N SER A 176 20.89 9.55 28.64
CA SER A 176 21.63 10.12 29.77
C SER A 176 21.55 9.23 31.03
N LEU A 177 20.36 8.77 31.39
CA LEU A 177 20.16 7.86 32.53
C LEU A 177 20.88 6.53 32.32
N THR A 178 20.83 5.99 31.10
CA THR A 178 21.56 4.77 30.74
C THR A 178 23.07 4.96 30.91
N ALA A 179 23.63 6.07 30.43
CA ALA A 179 25.04 6.40 30.62
C ALA A 179 25.41 6.55 32.10
N MET A 180 24.54 7.19 32.90
CA MET A 180 24.74 7.34 34.34
C MET A 180 24.72 5.98 35.06
N LEU A 181 23.79 5.10 34.68
CA LEU A 181 23.69 3.76 35.24
C LEU A 181 24.93 2.94 34.94
N CYS A 182 25.43 2.98 33.69
CA CYS A 182 26.70 2.34 33.33
C CYS A 182 27.88 2.87 34.15
N SER A 183 28.00 4.18 34.30
CA SER A 183 29.05 4.80 35.13
C SER A 183 28.95 4.36 36.60
N LYS A 184 27.73 4.25 37.14
CA LYS A 184 27.51 3.78 38.51
C LYS A 184 27.81 2.29 38.67
N GLU A 185 27.53 1.47 37.68
CA GLU A 185 27.90 0.07 37.66
C GLU A 185 29.43 -0.10 37.67
N GLU A 186 30.16 0.74 36.93
CA GLU A 186 31.64 0.75 36.97
C GLU A 186 32.17 1.18 38.34
N ASP A 187 31.60 2.23 38.96
CA ASP A 187 31.95 2.65 40.32
C ASP A 187 31.74 1.50 41.33
N LEU A 188 30.62 0.78 41.21
CA LEU A 188 30.30 -0.37 42.05
C LEU A 188 31.31 -1.49 41.86
N ASN A 189 31.66 -1.82 40.61
CA ASN A 189 32.65 -2.85 40.33
C ASN A 189 34.04 -2.48 40.86
N ARG A 190 34.44 -1.20 40.79
CA ARG A 190 35.67 -0.69 41.40
C ARG A 190 35.66 -0.87 42.93
N THR A 191 34.59 -0.45 43.60
CA THR A 191 34.47 -0.58 45.07
C THR A 191 34.37 -2.04 45.53
N LYS A 192 33.72 -2.91 44.75
CA LYS A 192 33.67 -4.35 45.01
C LYS A 192 35.06 -4.98 44.92
N ALA A 193 35.86 -4.58 43.93
CA ALA A 193 37.25 -5.04 43.80
C ALA A 193 38.12 -4.60 44.99
N THR A 194 38.02 -3.33 45.42
CA THR A 194 38.77 -2.86 46.59
C THR A 194 38.36 -3.56 47.87
N MET A 195 37.06 -3.80 48.08
CA MET A 195 36.55 -4.56 49.23
C MET A 195 37.07 -6.00 49.23
N ASN A 196 37.13 -6.66 48.08
CA ASN A 196 37.69 -8.01 47.96
C ASN A 196 39.17 -8.04 48.34
N ALA A 197 39.98 -7.10 47.85
CA ALA A 197 41.39 -6.99 48.21
C ALA A 197 41.59 -6.78 49.72
N ILE A 198 40.80 -5.90 50.35
CA ILE A 198 40.83 -5.70 51.81
C ILE A 198 40.45 -6.98 52.56
N ARG A 199 39.43 -7.70 52.08
CA ARG A 199 38.99 -8.96 52.68
C ARG A 199 40.10 -10.02 52.61
N GLU A 200 40.77 -10.14 51.48
CA GLU A 200 41.90 -11.06 51.29
C GLU A 200 43.06 -10.74 52.24
N GLU A 201 43.42 -9.46 52.38
CA GLU A 201 44.44 -9.02 53.33
C GLU A 201 44.04 -9.30 54.79
N ARG A 202 42.79 -9.04 55.15
CA ARG A 202 42.25 -9.36 56.48
C ARG A 202 42.34 -10.86 56.76
N ASP A 203 41.98 -11.70 55.79
CA ASP A 203 42.04 -13.16 55.96
C ASP A 203 43.49 -13.67 56.00
N ARG A 204 44.40 -13.04 55.26
CA ARG A 204 45.86 -13.26 55.35
C ARG A 204 46.39 -12.95 56.74
N LEU A 205 46.02 -11.81 57.31
CA LEU A 205 46.42 -11.42 58.66
C LEU A 205 45.84 -12.38 59.72
N ARG A 206 44.57 -12.77 59.58
CA ARG A 206 43.94 -13.75 60.48
C ARG A 206 44.69 -15.08 60.50
N ARG A 207 45.08 -15.60 59.33
CA ARG A 207 45.90 -16.81 59.22
C ARG A 207 47.24 -16.68 59.94
N ARG A 208 47.93 -15.54 59.82
CA ARG A 208 49.21 -15.28 60.51
C ARG A 208 49.03 -15.26 62.04
N VAL A 209 47.98 -14.63 62.54
CA VAL A 209 47.68 -14.62 63.98
C VAL A 209 47.42 -16.04 64.50
N SER A 210 46.64 -16.84 63.77
CA SER A 210 46.38 -18.24 64.13
C SER A 210 47.65 -19.10 64.14
N GLN A 211 48.62 -18.83 63.28
CA GLN A 211 49.92 -19.54 63.26
C GLN A 211 50.84 -19.12 64.41
N LEU A 212 50.79 -17.85 64.83
CA LEU A 212 51.62 -17.32 65.91
C LEU A 212 51.09 -17.72 67.30
N GLY A 213 49.79 -17.92 67.48
CA GLY A 213 49.19 -18.33 68.76
C GLY A 213 49.89 -19.53 69.42
N PRO A 214 50.07 -20.66 68.73
CA PRO A 214 50.81 -21.82 69.24
C PRO A 214 52.26 -21.49 69.60
N VAL A 215 52.93 -20.65 68.80
CA VAL A 215 54.33 -20.24 69.05
C VAL A 215 54.43 -19.45 70.36
N TYR A 216 53.53 -18.49 70.58
CA TYR A 216 53.48 -17.73 71.83
C TYR A 216 53.16 -18.61 73.03
N MET A 217 52.25 -19.59 72.88
CA MET A 217 51.94 -20.55 73.95
C MET A 217 53.16 -21.41 74.32
N ILE A 218 53.89 -21.93 73.32
CA ILE A 218 55.11 -22.71 73.55
C ILE A 218 56.15 -21.86 74.29
N ILE A 219 56.46 -20.66 73.79
CA ILE A 219 57.43 -19.76 74.41
C ILE A 219 57.02 -19.45 75.86
N PHE A 220 55.74 -19.17 76.10
CA PHE A 220 55.21 -18.91 77.44
C PHE A 220 55.38 -20.12 78.37
N MET A 221 55.05 -21.34 77.91
CA MET A 221 55.26 -22.56 78.70
C MET A 221 56.73 -22.80 79.03
N PHE A 222 57.64 -22.60 78.08
CA PHE A 222 59.08 -22.71 78.32
C PHE A 222 59.58 -21.70 79.35
N LEU A 223 59.15 -20.44 79.24
CA LEU A 223 59.52 -19.41 80.20
C LEU A 223 58.98 -19.71 81.59
N SER A 224 57.71 -20.12 81.72
CA SER A 224 57.13 -20.52 83.02
C SER A 224 57.90 -21.67 83.66
N PHE A 225 58.25 -22.71 82.89
CA PHE A 225 59.04 -23.84 83.38
C PHE A 225 60.46 -23.43 83.83
N CYS A 226 61.09 -22.47 83.16
CA CYS A 226 62.43 -22.00 83.54
C CYS A 226 62.44 -21.03 84.74
N LEU A 227 61.30 -20.46 85.13
CA LEU A 227 61.18 -19.54 86.27
C LEU A 227 60.74 -20.23 87.58
N GLU A 228 60.29 -21.49 87.53
CA GLU A 228 60.05 -22.36 88.69
C GLU A 228 61.31 -23.13 89.10
#